data_AF-A0A952FV60-F1
#
_entry.id   AF-A0A952FV60-F1
#
_cell.length_a   1.000
_cell.length_b   1.000
_cell.length_c   1.000
_cell.angle_alpha   90.00
_cell.angle_beta   90.00
_cell.angle_gamma   90.00
#
_symmetry.space_group_name_H-M   'P 1'
#
loop_
_entity.id
_entity.type
_entity.pdbx_description
1 polymer ?
#
loop_
_entity_poly.entity_id
_entity_poly.type
_entity_poly.pdbx_seq_one_letter_code
_entity_poly.pdbx_strand_id
1 'polypeptide(L)'
;VEATGVEAIGDSLPSHRVIADHLRSTSFLIADGVTPSNEGRGYVLRRIMRRAMRHAYLLGAETPLMHRLAPTLIAEMGGHYGELKRAEAAIVETLRQEEERFRRTLGRGMTLLDEATRDLKAGDVLEGETAFKLYDTYGFPLDLTQDAVRAKGLTVNVAGFEAAMDKQKAMGKQNWAGSGEKATAAEWFSIRDAVGASDFVGYDHLSAQGHVQVLVHDGESVDEALAGDTVQIVFDKTPFYAESGGQAGDTGTVDFAHGKGRVLDTQKQASELIVHRVEIVEGRVRVGDKAELQVDADRRATTRSNHSAAHLVHAALRHVLGPHVAQKGQLVDAERMRFDFSHGGPLTADEIARIEGEVNAVIRQNAEARTESMAPQAAIDAGAIALFGEKYGDEVRVLTLGHGLNGEDRYSVELCGGTHVSRTGDIALFKIVSEGGVAAGIRRIEALTGEAARQYLLDEANVAEALAAQFKVPVAQVEARVEALINERKRLEKELSEAKRALAVGGGGGAASGPEEINGVKVMARVLEGVGGKDLRPLAEDFKKQVGSG
;
A
#
# COMPACT_ATOMS: atom_id res chain seq x y z
N VAL A 1 -29.01 -24.56 0.24
CA VAL A 1 -30.29 -24.76 -0.47
C VAL A 1 -31.04 -23.44 -0.54
N GLU A 2 -31.45 -22.85 0.58
CA GLU A 2 -32.17 -21.55 0.61
C GLU A 2 -31.49 -20.43 -0.18
N ALA A 3 -30.16 -20.34 -0.11
CA ALA A 3 -29.42 -19.25 -0.75
C ALA A 3 -29.15 -19.43 -2.25
N THR A 4 -29.32 -20.64 -2.81
CA THR A 4 -29.04 -20.95 -4.23
C THR A 4 -30.24 -21.54 -4.97
N GLY A 5 -31.30 -21.96 -4.27
CA GLY A 5 -32.45 -22.67 -4.86
C GLY A 5 -32.14 -24.10 -5.32
N VAL A 6 -30.92 -24.60 -5.11
CA VAL A 6 -30.49 -25.94 -5.52
C VAL A 6 -30.47 -26.87 -4.29
N GLU A 7 -31.16 -28.00 -4.40
CA GLU A 7 -31.17 -29.06 -3.39
C GLU A 7 -29.85 -29.82 -3.36
N ALA A 8 -29.44 -30.32 -2.19
CA ALA A 8 -28.18 -31.06 -2.01
C ALA A 8 -28.35 -32.56 -2.33
N ILE A 9 -28.69 -32.89 -3.58
CA ILE A 9 -28.96 -34.26 -4.06
C ILE A 9 -28.30 -34.51 -5.42
N GLY A 10 -28.06 -35.78 -5.76
CA GLY A 10 -27.48 -36.13 -7.07
C GLY A 10 -26.16 -35.41 -7.36
N ASP A 11 -26.06 -34.81 -8.55
CA ASP A 11 -24.84 -34.16 -9.06
C ASP A 11 -24.46 -32.85 -8.32
N SER A 12 -25.38 -32.25 -7.55
CA SER A 12 -25.11 -31.01 -6.79
C SER A 12 -24.56 -31.27 -5.39
N LEU A 13 -24.77 -32.48 -4.84
CA LEU A 13 -24.35 -32.85 -3.48
C LEU A 13 -22.85 -32.64 -3.20
N PRO A 14 -21.93 -32.98 -4.12
CA PRO A 14 -20.50 -32.72 -3.93
C PRO A 14 -20.19 -31.23 -3.74
N SER A 15 -20.84 -30.34 -4.50
CA SER A 15 -20.63 -28.89 -4.39
C SER A 15 -21.07 -28.35 -3.03
N HIS A 16 -22.22 -28.81 -2.50
CA HIS A 16 -22.67 -28.43 -1.16
C HIS A 16 -21.68 -28.84 -0.06
N ARG A 17 -21.12 -30.06 -0.17
CA ARG A 17 -20.11 -30.55 0.79
C ARG A 17 -18.83 -29.72 0.75
N VAL A 18 -18.35 -29.39 -0.45
CA VAL A 18 -17.14 -28.58 -0.62
C VAL A 18 -17.34 -27.17 -0.05
N ILE A 19 -18.50 -26.54 -0.31
CA ILE A 19 -18.81 -25.22 0.23
C ILE A 19 -18.81 -25.24 1.76
N ALA A 20 -19.49 -26.21 2.38
CA ALA A 20 -19.59 -26.29 3.83
C ALA A 20 -18.22 -26.53 4.50
N ASP A 21 -17.45 -27.48 3.98
CA ASP A 21 -16.12 -27.80 4.55
C ASP A 21 -15.15 -26.63 4.39
N HIS A 22 -15.11 -26.01 3.22
CA HIS A 22 -14.20 -24.90 2.96
C HIS A 22 -14.63 -23.60 3.65
N LEU A 23 -15.94 -23.34 3.81
CA LEU A 23 -16.42 -22.24 4.64
C LEU A 23 -15.91 -22.40 6.08
N ARG A 24 -15.98 -23.63 6.63
CA ARG A 24 -15.44 -23.94 7.95
C ARG A 24 -13.93 -23.66 8.01
N SER A 25 -13.13 -24.31 7.15
CA SER A 25 -11.67 -24.15 7.17
C SER A 25 -11.22 -22.69 6.99
N THR A 26 -11.85 -21.95 6.09
CA THR A 26 -11.49 -20.55 5.82
C THR A 26 -11.86 -19.64 6.98
N SER A 27 -13.00 -19.85 7.62
CA SER A 27 -13.42 -19.07 8.79
C SER A 27 -12.47 -19.25 9.98
N PHE A 28 -12.01 -20.48 10.24
CA PHE A 28 -11.01 -20.73 11.29
C PHE A 28 -9.65 -20.10 10.97
N LEU A 29 -9.16 -20.24 9.72
CA LEU A 29 -7.90 -19.61 9.31
C LEU A 29 -7.95 -18.08 9.45
N ILE A 30 -9.08 -17.46 9.08
CA ILE A 30 -9.27 -16.01 9.23
C ILE A 30 -9.35 -15.62 10.72
N ALA A 31 -10.04 -16.43 11.55
CA ALA A 31 -10.08 -16.22 13.00
C ALA A 31 -8.70 -16.30 13.66
N ASP A 32 -7.82 -17.16 13.13
CA ASP A 32 -6.41 -17.28 13.55
C ASP A 32 -5.50 -16.17 12.97
N GLY A 33 -6.09 -15.17 12.29
CA GLY A 33 -5.38 -14.00 11.77
C GLY A 33 -4.72 -14.21 10.40
N VAL A 34 -4.99 -15.31 9.70
CA VAL A 34 -4.49 -15.51 8.34
C VAL A 34 -5.32 -14.68 7.37
N THR A 35 -4.66 -13.79 6.61
CA THR A 35 -5.32 -13.03 5.53
C THR A 35 -4.96 -13.56 4.15
N PRO A 36 -5.87 -13.52 3.16
CA PRO A 36 -5.61 -14.00 1.80
C PRO A 36 -4.41 -13.27 1.16
N SER A 37 -3.42 -14.03 0.68
CA SER A 37 -2.19 -13.47 0.08
C SER A 37 -1.71 -14.31 -1.10
N ASN A 38 -0.63 -13.87 -1.75
CA ASN A 38 0.00 -14.61 -2.86
C ASN A 38 0.97 -15.71 -2.39
N GLU A 39 1.32 -15.76 -1.10
CA GLU A 39 2.38 -16.64 -0.59
C GLU A 39 2.06 -17.24 0.79
N GLY A 40 2.76 -18.32 1.16
CA GLY A 40 2.68 -18.94 2.48
C GLY A 40 1.26 -19.36 2.89
N ARG A 41 0.89 -19.11 4.15
CA ARG A 41 -0.43 -19.49 4.70
C ARG A 41 -1.58 -18.73 4.04
N GLY A 42 -1.36 -17.48 3.65
CA GLY A 42 -2.39 -16.66 2.99
C GLY A 42 -2.72 -17.15 1.57
N TYR A 43 -1.74 -17.72 0.86
CA TYR A 43 -1.98 -18.42 -0.41
C TYR A 43 -2.88 -19.64 -0.25
N VAL A 44 -2.61 -20.46 0.78
CA VAL A 44 -3.43 -21.65 1.08
C VAL A 44 -4.87 -21.24 1.43
N LEU A 45 -5.04 -20.23 2.29
CA LEU A 45 -6.36 -19.68 2.62
C LEU A 45 -7.11 -19.26 1.35
N ARG A 46 -6.47 -18.45 0.52
CA ARG A 46 -7.06 -17.95 -0.74
C ARG A 46 -7.48 -19.08 -1.67
N ARG A 47 -6.68 -20.13 -1.79
CA ARG A 47 -7.00 -21.33 -2.59
C ARG A 47 -8.26 -22.04 -2.10
N ILE A 48 -8.38 -22.25 -0.79
CA ILE A 48 -9.56 -22.91 -0.19
C ILE A 48 -10.82 -22.06 -0.40
N MET A 49 -10.71 -20.74 -0.17
CA MET A 49 -11.81 -19.78 -0.39
C MET A 49 -12.31 -19.82 -1.83
N ARG A 50 -11.40 -19.70 -2.80
CA ARG A 50 -11.72 -19.67 -4.22
C ARG A 50 -12.37 -20.96 -4.70
N ARG A 51 -11.94 -22.11 -4.18
CA ARG A 51 -12.58 -23.40 -4.46
C ARG A 51 -14.04 -23.42 -4.00
N ALA A 52 -14.32 -22.94 -2.79
CA ALA A 52 -15.68 -22.83 -2.28
C ALA A 52 -16.55 -21.90 -3.14
N MET A 53 -16.03 -20.70 -3.47
CA MET A 53 -16.70 -19.71 -4.30
C MET A 53 -16.99 -20.22 -5.72
N ARG A 54 -16.10 -21.03 -6.30
CA ARG A 54 -16.35 -21.71 -7.58
C ARG A 54 -17.53 -22.67 -7.47
N HIS A 55 -17.60 -23.49 -6.42
CA HIS A 55 -18.74 -24.39 -6.22
C HIS A 55 -20.04 -23.63 -5.98
N ALA A 56 -20.00 -22.49 -5.28
CA ALA A 56 -21.15 -21.59 -5.15
C ALA A 56 -21.61 -21.06 -6.53
N TYR A 57 -20.67 -20.65 -7.38
CA TYR A 57 -20.95 -20.23 -8.75
C TYR A 57 -21.56 -21.36 -9.61
N LEU A 58 -21.03 -22.59 -9.51
CA LEU A 58 -21.57 -23.75 -10.23
C LEU A 58 -22.99 -24.13 -9.78
N LEU A 59 -23.34 -23.85 -8.52
CA LEU A 59 -24.71 -24.00 -8.01
C LEU A 59 -25.64 -22.84 -8.40
N GLY A 60 -25.18 -21.88 -9.21
CA GLY A 60 -25.99 -20.79 -9.73
C GLY A 60 -26.06 -19.55 -8.83
N ALA A 61 -25.14 -19.37 -7.88
CA ALA A 61 -25.12 -18.15 -7.06
C ALA A 61 -24.90 -16.90 -7.92
N GLU A 62 -25.90 -16.02 -7.99
CA GLU A 62 -25.85 -14.76 -8.76
C GLU A 62 -25.12 -13.62 -8.04
N THR A 63 -25.06 -13.68 -6.71
CA THR A 63 -24.41 -12.70 -5.84
C THR A 63 -23.42 -13.40 -4.91
N PRO A 64 -22.44 -12.68 -4.32
CA PRO A 64 -21.51 -13.27 -3.36
C PRO A 64 -22.26 -14.02 -2.25
N LEU A 65 -21.94 -15.31 -2.06
CA LEU A 65 -22.68 -16.23 -1.21
C LEU A 65 -21.92 -16.56 0.08
N MET A 66 -20.60 -16.72 0.03
CA MET A 66 -19.82 -17.30 1.12
C MET A 66 -19.95 -16.50 2.41
N HIS A 67 -19.89 -15.17 2.33
CA HIS A 67 -20.04 -14.29 3.49
C HIS A 67 -21.42 -14.37 4.14
N ARG A 68 -22.47 -14.68 3.37
CA ARG A 68 -23.85 -14.84 3.87
C ARG A 68 -24.05 -16.16 4.63
N LEU A 69 -23.18 -17.14 4.38
CA LEU A 69 -23.20 -18.42 5.07
C LEU A 69 -22.37 -18.41 6.37
N ALA A 70 -21.43 -17.47 6.49
CA ALA A 70 -20.55 -17.38 7.66
C ALA A 70 -21.31 -17.21 9.00
N PRO A 71 -22.38 -16.39 9.12
CA PRO A 71 -23.15 -16.29 10.36
C PRO A 71 -23.75 -17.63 10.80
N THR A 72 -24.20 -18.47 9.86
CA THR A 72 -24.73 -19.81 10.18
C THR A 72 -23.64 -20.71 10.77
N LEU A 73 -22.43 -20.70 10.20
CA LEU A 73 -21.30 -21.45 10.76
C LEU A 73 -20.96 -20.97 12.19
N ILE A 74 -20.94 -19.65 12.40
CA ILE A 74 -20.63 -19.05 13.70
C ILE A 74 -21.71 -19.37 14.74
N ALA A 75 -22.98 -19.42 14.34
CA ALA A 75 -24.08 -19.85 15.21
C ALA A 75 -23.92 -21.32 15.65
N GLU A 76 -23.56 -22.21 14.72
CA GLU A 76 -23.39 -23.65 15.01
C GLU A 76 -22.13 -23.96 15.84
N MET A 77 -21.03 -23.23 15.60
CA MET A 77 -19.72 -23.58 16.18
C MET A 77 -19.23 -22.59 17.26
N GLY A 78 -19.69 -21.35 17.25
CA GLY A 78 -19.19 -20.27 18.11
C GLY A 78 -19.54 -20.41 19.60
N GLY A 79 -20.29 -21.44 19.98
CA GLY A 79 -20.46 -21.82 21.39
C GLY A 79 -19.20 -22.44 22.00
N HIS A 80 -18.44 -23.19 21.22
CA HIS A 80 -17.20 -23.85 21.66
C HIS A 80 -15.93 -23.13 21.19
N TYR A 81 -16.02 -22.37 20.11
CA TYR A 81 -14.90 -21.67 19.47
C TYR A 81 -15.13 -20.15 19.51
N GLY A 82 -14.73 -19.51 20.62
CA GLY A 82 -14.98 -18.07 20.86
C GLY A 82 -14.23 -17.14 19.91
N GLU A 83 -13.13 -17.60 19.33
CA GLU A 83 -12.36 -16.92 18.28
C GLU A 83 -13.20 -16.62 17.03
N LEU A 84 -14.16 -17.50 16.67
CA LEU A 84 -15.03 -17.28 15.52
C LEU A 84 -15.96 -16.08 15.73
N LYS A 85 -16.48 -15.89 16.96
CA LYS A 85 -17.32 -14.73 17.31
C LYS A 85 -16.50 -13.44 17.33
N ARG A 86 -15.31 -13.48 17.93
CA ARG A 86 -14.40 -12.32 17.96
C ARG A 86 -14.00 -11.87 16.55
N ALA A 87 -13.79 -12.82 15.64
CA ALA A 87 -13.37 -12.55 14.27
C ALA A 87 -14.52 -12.43 13.25
N GLU A 88 -15.79 -12.45 13.68
CA GLU A 88 -16.95 -12.50 12.77
C GLU A 88 -16.91 -11.41 11.69
N ALA A 89 -16.69 -10.15 12.10
CA ALA A 89 -16.61 -9.04 11.17
C ALA A 89 -15.49 -9.23 10.13
N ALA A 90 -14.32 -9.73 10.56
CA ALA A 90 -13.19 -10.00 9.68
C ALA A 90 -13.48 -11.17 8.72
N ILE A 91 -14.12 -12.24 9.19
CA ILE A 91 -14.51 -13.40 8.39
C ILE A 91 -15.50 -12.99 7.29
N VAL A 92 -16.58 -12.32 7.68
CA VAL A 92 -17.64 -11.88 6.76
C VAL A 92 -17.06 -10.97 5.70
N GLU A 93 -16.30 -9.95 6.10
CA GLU A 93 -15.78 -8.96 5.16
C GLU A 93 -14.69 -9.54 4.25
N THR A 94 -13.81 -10.39 4.77
CA THR A 94 -12.77 -11.06 3.97
C THR A 94 -13.39 -11.99 2.92
N LEU A 95 -14.40 -12.78 3.30
CA LEU A 95 -15.12 -13.65 2.36
C LEU A 95 -15.84 -12.81 1.29
N ARG A 96 -16.50 -11.72 1.68
CA ARG A 96 -17.21 -10.83 0.75
C ARG A 96 -16.26 -10.21 -0.27
N GLN A 97 -15.19 -9.57 0.21
CA GLN A 97 -14.23 -8.88 -0.65
C GLN A 97 -13.53 -9.84 -1.62
N GLU A 98 -13.06 -10.99 -1.14
CA GLU A 98 -12.41 -11.97 -2.01
C GLU A 98 -13.39 -12.57 -3.02
N GLU A 99 -14.65 -12.85 -2.63
CA GLU A 99 -15.65 -13.38 -3.56
C GLU A 99 -16.04 -12.36 -4.63
N GLU A 100 -16.24 -11.09 -4.26
CA GLU A 100 -16.50 -10.01 -5.21
C GLU A 100 -15.36 -9.82 -6.19
N ARG A 101 -14.10 -9.83 -5.71
CA ARG A 101 -12.92 -9.73 -6.56
C ARG A 101 -12.79 -10.94 -7.48
N PHE A 102 -12.92 -12.14 -6.91
CA PHE A 102 -12.78 -13.38 -7.64
C PHE A 102 -13.85 -13.55 -8.71
N ARG A 103 -15.10 -13.15 -8.43
CA ARG A 103 -16.21 -13.24 -9.40
C ARG A 103 -15.94 -12.43 -10.67
N ARG A 104 -15.29 -11.26 -10.56
CA ARG A 104 -14.90 -10.44 -11.74
C ARG A 104 -13.97 -11.21 -12.69
N THR A 105 -13.08 -12.04 -12.14
CA THR A 105 -12.12 -12.84 -12.92
C THR A 105 -12.66 -14.23 -13.29
N LEU A 106 -13.55 -14.80 -12.49
CA LEU A 106 -14.04 -16.18 -12.61
C LEU A 106 -14.83 -16.41 -13.90
N GLY A 107 -15.76 -15.53 -14.23
CA GLY A 107 -16.62 -15.70 -15.41
C GLY A 107 -15.81 -15.77 -16.71
N ARG A 108 -14.94 -14.77 -16.92
CA ARG A 108 -14.06 -14.71 -18.10
C ARG A 108 -13.04 -15.86 -18.11
N GLY A 109 -12.47 -16.20 -16.95
CA GLY A 109 -11.51 -17.29 -16.84
C GLY A 109 -12.11 -18.66 -17.15
N MET A 110 -13.36 -18.92 -16.73
CA MET A 110 -14.05 -20.19 -17.02
C MET A 110 -14.37 -20.33 -18.51
N THR A 111 -14.84 -19.27 -19.17
CA THR A 111 -15.06 -19.27 -20.62
C THR A 111 -13.77 -19.57 -21.40
N LEU A 112 -12.67 -18.91 -21.04
CA LEU A 112 -11.37 -19.14 -21.68
C LEU A 112 -10.82 -20.55 -21.43
N LEU A 113 -11.06 -21.10 -20.23
CA LEU A 113 -10.69 -22.47 -19.92
C LEU A 113 -11.53 -23.48 -20.71
N ASP A 114 -12.83 -23.23 -20.87
CA ASP A 114 -13.71 -24.06 -21.69
C ASP A 114 -13.30 -24.04 -23.16
N GLU A 115 -12.89 -22.88 -23.70
CA GLU A 115 -12.31 -22.76 -25.03
C GLU A 115 -10.99 -23.55 -25.15
N ALA A 116 -10.07 -23.37 -24.19
CA ALA A 116 -8.77 -24.04 -24.18
C ALA A 116 -8.85 -25.57 -23.98
N THR A 117 -9.97 -26.07 -23.44
CA THR A 117 -10.18 -27.51 -23.19
C THR A 117 -11.18 -28.15 -24.16
N ARG A 118 -11.71 -27.39 -25.12
CA ARG A 118 -12.79 -27.83 -26.02
C ARG A 118 -12.45 -29.08 -26.82
N ASP A 119 -11.21 -29.16 -27.30
CA ASP A 119 -10.74 -30.25 -28.18
C ASP A 119 -10.01 -31.36 -27.41
N LEU A 120 -9.92 -31.26 -26.08
CA LEU A 120 -9.25 -32.23 -25.21
C LEU A 120 -10.22 -33.30 -24.71
N LYS A 121 -9.75 -34.54 -24.62
CA LYS A 121 -10.50 -35.71 -24.15
C LYS A 121 -9.97 -36.18 -22.79
N ALA A 122 -10.80 -36.89 -22.03
CA ALA A 122 -10.37 -37.45 -20.74
C ALA A 122 -9.06 -38.24 -20.87
N GLY A 123 -8.08 -37.92 -20.04
CA GLY A 123 -6.69 -38.41 -20.11
C GLY A 123 -5.71 -37.40 -20.70
N ASP A 124 -6.16 -36.38 -21.43
CA ASP A 124 -5.30 -35.36 -22.02
C ASP A 124 -4.76 -34.35 -20.98
N VAL A 125 -3.70 -33.63 -21.37
CA VAL A 125 -2.97 -32.67 -20.55
C VAL A 125 -3.13 -31.27 -21.12
N LEU A 126 -3.59 -30.32 -20.29
CA LEU A 126 -3.60 -28.90 -20.63
C LEU A 126 -2.16 -28.35 -20.59
N GLU A 127 -1.74 -27.69 -21.67
CA GLU A 127 -0.42 -27.09 -21.79
C GLU A 127 -0.12 -26.07 -20.69
N GLY A 128 1.11 -26.11 -20.18
CA GLY A 128 1.56 -25.28 -19.06
C GLY A 128 1.59 -23.79 -19.40
N GLU A 129 1.94 -23.45 -20.65
CA GLU A 129 1.89 -22.07 -21.16
C GLU A 129 0.46 -21.52 -21.22
N THR A 130 -0.52 -22.37 -21.56
CA THR A 130 -1.94 -21.99 -21.58
C THR A 130 -2.44 -21.75 -20.15
N ALA A 131 -2.08 -22.62 -19.20
CA ALA A 131 -2.35 -22.40 -17.79
C ALA A 131 -1.65 -21.15 -17.24
N PHE A 132 -0.43 -20.85 -17.70
CA PHE A 132 0.31 -19.65 -17.34
C PHE A 132 -0.37 -18.39 -17.90
N LYS A 133 -0.84 -18.41 -19.15
CA LYS A 133 -1.58 -17.28 -19.73
C LYS A 133 -2.88 -17.01 -18.98
N LEU A 134 -3.60 -18.06 -18.58
CA LEU A 134 -4.79 -17.94 -17.73
C LEU A 134 -4.45 -17.26 -16.39
N TYR A 135 -3.33 -17.64 -15.78
CA TYR A 135 -2.85 -17.06 -14.52
C TYR A 135 -2.36 -15.61 -14.67
N ASP A 136 -1.43 -15.36 -15.57
CA ASP A 136 -0.70 -14.09 -15.71
C ASP A 136 -1.55 -13.01 -16.38
N THR A 137 -2.21 -13.34 -17.49
CA THR A 137 -2.96 -12.35 -18.28
C THR A 137 -4.38 -12.12 -17.75
N TYR A 138 -5.03 -13.17 -17.24
CA TYR A 138 -6.45 -13.14 -16.89
C TYR A 138 -6.72 -13.32 -15.40
N GLY A 139 -5.67 -13.50 -14.59
CA GLY A 139 -5.78 -13.66 -13.14
C GLY A 139 -6.45 -14.95 -12.71
N PHE A 140 -6.56 -15.95 -13.61
CA PHE A 140 -7.22 -17.23 -13.36
C PHE A 140 -6.23 -18.25 -12.76
N PRO A 141 -6.36 -18.59 -11.47
CA PRO A 141 -5.33 -19.32 -10.72
C PRO A 141 -5.07 -20.75 -11.20
N LEU A 142 -3.82 -21.22 -11.12
CA LEU A 142 -3.42 -22.58 -11.53
C LEU A 142 -4.20 -23.68 -10.79
N ASP A 143 -4.40 -23.51 -9.49
CA ASP A 143 -5.15 -24.45 -8.65
C ASP A 143 -6.61 -24.61 -9.12
N LEU A 144 -7.23 -23.53 -9.57
CA LEU A 144 -8.57 -23.57 -10.14
C LEU A 144 -8.60 -24.15 -11.54
N THR A 145 -7.59 -23.86 -12.36
CA THR A 145 -7.40 -24.56 -13.64
C THR A 145 -7.32 -26.06 -13.41
N GLN A 146 -6.47 -26.51 -12.49
CA GLN A 146 -6.32 -27.93 -12.14
C GLN A 146 -7.63 -28.54 -11.64
N ASP A 147 -8.34 -27.87 -10.74
CA ASP A 147 -9.61 -28.36 -10.21
C ASP A 147 -10.73 -28.37 -11.26
N ALA A 148 -10.69 -27.48 -12.25
CA ALA A 148 -11.69 -27.39 -13.30
C ALA A 148 -11.49 -28.46 -14.37
N VAL A 149 -10.25 -28.66 -14.82
CA VAL A 149 -9.95 -29.68 -15.83
C VAL A 149 -10.07 -31.10 -15.25
N ARG A 150 -9.81 -31.28 -13.94
CA ARG A 150 -10.01 -32.57 -13.25
C ARG A 150 -11.44 -33.09 -13.35
N ALA A 151 -12.44 -32.19 -13.32
CA ALA A 151 -13.84 -32.58 -13.48
C ALA A 151 -14.15 -33.17 -14.87
N LYS A 152 -13.32 -32.85 -15.89
CA LYS A 152 -13.39 -33.39 -17.26
C LYS A 152 -12.45 -34.59 -17.48
N GLY A 153 -11.79 -35.09 -16.42
CA GLY A 153 -10.80 -36.17 -16.52
C GLY A 153 -9.46 -35.76 -17.13
N LEU A 154 -9.15 -34.46 -17.14
CA LEU A 154 -7.92 -33.89 -17.69
C LEU A 154 -6.90 -33.56 -16.58
N THR A 155 -5.65 -33.32 -16.96
CA THR A 155 -4.59 -32.82 -16.07
C THR A 155 -3.94 -31.54 -16.61
N VAL A 156 -3.07 -30.88 -15.84
CA VAL A 156 -2.34 -29.67 -16.27
C VAL A 156 -0.84 -29.98 -16.23
N ASN A 157 -0.10 -29.55 -17.25
CA ASN A 157 1.35 -29.58 -17.26
C ASN A 157 1.92 -28.52 -16.30
N VAL A 158 2.09 -28.90 -15.02
CA VAL A 158 2.61 -28.02 -13.96
C VAL A 158 4.06 -27.62 -14.22
N ALA A 159 4.90 -28.53 -14.71
CA ALA A 159 6.29 -28.23 -15.02
C ALA A 159 6.42 -27.14 -16.10
N GLY A 160 5.56 -27.19 -17.13
CA GLY A 160 5.49 -26.16 -18.16
C GLY A 160 5.01 -24.80 -17.61
N PHE A 161 4.10 -24.80 -16.65
CA PHE A 161 3.66 -23.59 -15.96
C PHE A 161 4.80 -22.97 -15.11
N GLU A 162 5.51 -23.78 -14.33
CA GLU A 162 6.62 -23.34 -13.48
C GLU A 162 7.78 -22.77 -14.32
N ALA A 163 8.11 -23.41 -15.44
CA ALA A 163 9.11 -22.90 -16.38
C ALA A 163 8.75 -21.52 -16.94
N ALA A 164 7.46 -21.27 -17.22
CA ALA A 164 6.98 -19.96 -17.67
C ALA A 164 7.05 -18.90 -16.56
N MET A 165 6.72 -19.26 -15.31
CA MET A 165 6.86 -18.40 -14.13
C MET A 165 8.31 -18.00 -13.87
N ASP A 166 9.25 -18.94 -13.96
CA ASP A 166 10.67 -18.67 -13.71
C ASP A 166 11.27 -17.76 -14.78
N LYS A 167 10.86 -17.93 -16.04
CA LYS A 167 11.25 -17.03 -17.14
C LYS A 167 10.81 -15.59 -16.87
N GLN A 168 9.60 -15.38 -16.33
CA GLN A 168 9.10 -14.05 -15.94
C GLN A 168 9.87 -13.47 -14.74
N LYS A 169 10.15 -14.27 -13.70
CA LYS A 169 10.92 -13.83 -12.52
C LYS A 169 12.36 -13.46 -12.86
N ALA A 170 13.01 -14.20 -13.76
CA ALA A 170 14.37 -13.91 -14.21
C ALA A 170 14.46 -12.55 -14.92
N MET A 171 13.45 -12.20 -15.72
CA MET A 171 13.35 -10.87 -16.35
C MET A 171 13.14 -9.74 -15.31
N GLY A 172 12.45 -10.00 -14.20
CA GLY A 172 12.27 -9.02 -13.11
C GLY A 172 13.52 -8.79 -12.26
N LYS A 173 14.33 -9.82 -12.02
CA LYS A 173 15.57 -9.73 -11.20
C LYS A 173 16.71 -8.99 -11.90
N GLN A 174 16.74 -8.92 -13.23
CA GLN A 174 17.74 -8.12 -13.94
C GLN A 174 17.63 -6.61 -13.70
N ASN A 175 16.52 -6.15 -13.09
CA ASN A 175 16.29 -4.75 -12.75
C ASN A 175 16.54 -4.41 -11.26
N TRP A 176 16.95 -5.36 -10.42
CA TRP A 176 17.11 -5.17 -8.96
C TRP A 176 18.41 -5.83 -8.46
N ALA A 177 19.56 -5.22 -8.73
CA ALA A 177 20.82 -5.60 -8.11
C ALA A 177 21.60 -4.34 -7.72
N GLY A 178 21.53 -3.96 -6.44
CA GLY A 178 22.27 -2.84 -5.90
C GLY A 178 22.13 -2.73 -4.37
N SER A 179 22.98 -3.47 -3.63
CA SER A 179 23.65 -3.08 -2.38
C SER A 179 24.23 -4.34 -1.72
N GLY A 180 25.53 -4.31 -1.46
CA GLY A 180 26.26 -5.44 -0.89
C GLY A 180 26.27 -5.39 0.63
N GLU A 181 25.89 -6.50 1.25
CA GLU A 181 26.23 -6.84 2.64
C GLU A 181 26.75 -8.27 2.65
N LYS A 182 27.99 -8.46 3.15
CA LYS A 182 28.71 -9.74 3.15
C LYS A 182 28.93 -10.34 4.54
N ALA A 183 28.51 -9.67 5.61
CA ALA A 183 28.47 -10.31 6.92
C ALA A 183 27.37 -11.38 6.92
N THR A 184 27.70 -12.61 7.29
CA THR A 184 26.71 -13.69 7.29
C THR A 184 25.86 -13.61 8.56
N ALA A 185 24.57 -13.97 8.48
CA ALA A 185 23.70 -14.03 9.66
C ALA A 185 24.29 -14.89 10.79
N ALA A 186 25.09 -15.90 10.46
CA ALA A 186 25.75 -16.79 11.42
C ALA A 186 26.78 -16.07 12.30
N GLU A 187 27.57 -15.13 11.77
CA GLU A 187 28.55 -14.36 12.54
C GLU A 187 27.88 -13.49 13.60
N TRP A 188 26.78 -12.82 13.25
CA TRP A 188 26.03 -11.99 14.21
C TRP A 188 25.45 -12.80 15.37
N PHE A 189 25.00 -14.04 15.13
CA PHE A 189 24.56 -14.92 16.20
C PHE A 189 25.71 -15.30 17.14
N SER A 190 26.88 -15.64 16.61
CA SER A 190 28.07 -15.92 17.43
C SER A 190 28.54 -14.70 18.23
N ILE A 191 28.51 -13.52 17.63
CA ILE A 191 28.82 -12.26 18.31
C ILE A 191 27.86 -12.02 19.47
N ARG A 192 26.54 -12.13 19.24
CA ARG A 192 25.52 -11.96 20.27
C ARG A 192 25.73 -12.94 21.43
N ASP A 193 26.02 -14.20 21.15
CA ASP A 193 26.24 -15.21 22.19
C ASP A 193 27.50 -14.91 23.04
N ALA A 194 28.48 -14.19 22.48
CA ALA A 194 29.71 -13.79 23.18
C ALA A 194 29.55 -12.52 24.02
N VAL A 195 28.83 -11.50 23.52
CA VAL A 195 28.75 -10.17 24.18
C VAL A 195 27.41 -9.87 24.84
N GLY A 196 26.37 -10.67 24.57
CA GLY A 196 25.01 -10.44 25.05
C GLY A 196 24.26 -9.35 24.27
N ALA A 197 23.11 -8.94 24.80
CA ALA A 197 22.30 -7.85 24.24
C ALA A 197 22.77 -6.47 24.74
N SER A 198 22.64 -5.45 23.91
CA SER A 198 22.92 -4.06 24.29
C SER A 198 21.84 -3.51 25.24
N ASP A 199 22.25 -2.78 26.28
CA ASP A 199 21.36 -2.01 27.16
C ASP A 199 20.84 -0.76 26.41
N PHE A 200 19.60 -0.82 25.95
CA PHE A 200 18.97 0.28 25.23
C PHE A 200 18.33 1.29 26.20
N VAL A 201 18.88 2.50 26.21
CA VAL A 201 18.42 3.60 27.09
C VAL A 201 17.73 4.73 26.31
N GLY A 202 17.48 4.53 25.01
CA GLY A 202 17.03 5.56 24.08
C GLY A 202 15.56 5.96 24.18
N TYR A 203 14.78 5.31 25.05
CA TYR A 203 13.42 5.76 25.37
C TYR A 203 13.46 7.10 26.10
N ASP A 204 14.29 7.21 27.12
CA ASP A 204 14.35 8.38 28.01
C ASP A 204 15.53 9.31 27.71
N HIS A 205 16.58 8.79 27.07
CA HIS A 205 17.82 9.52 26.85
C HIS A 205 18.21 9.63 25.37
N LEU A 206 18.75 10.79 24.97
CA LEU A 206 19.34 11.01 23.64
C LEU A 206 20.86 10.85 23.65
N SER A 207 21.45 10.73 24.83
CA SER A 207 22.90 10.61 25.04
C SER A 207 23.20 9.53 26.07
N ALA A 208 24.26 8.76 25.88
CA ALA A 208 24.75 7.83 26.89
C ALA A 208 26.27 7.62 26.75
N GLN A 209 26.88 7.08 27.80
CA GLN A 209 28.24 6.55 27.74
C GLN A 209 28.19 5.03 27.67
N GLY A 210 28.99 4.45 26.77
CA GLY A 210 29.12 3.01 26.59
C GLY A 210 30.56 2.62 26.24
N HIS A 211 30.79 1.33 26.07
CA HIS A 211 32.06 0.76 25.63
C HIS A 211 31.87 -0.01 24.33
N VAL A 212 32.85 0.09 23.43
CA VAL A 212 32.90 -0.69 22.20
C VAL A 212 33.10 -2.16 22.57
N GLN A 213 32.09 -3.00 22.32
CA GLN A 213 32.18 -4.44 22.55
C GLN A 213 32.72 -5.17 21.32
N VAL A 214 32.35 -4.70 20.13
CA VAL A 214 32.66 -5.36 18.86
C VAL A 214 32.87 -4.30 17.78
N LEU A 215 33.88 -4.53 16.94
CA LEU A 215 34.11 -3.82 15.68
C LEU A 215 34.09 -4.85 14.55
N VAL A 216 33.31 -4.57 13.51
CA VAL A 216 33.25 -5.36 12.27
C VAL A 216 33.55 -4.45 11.09
N HIS A 217 34.52 -4.83 10.27
CA HIS A 217 34.88 -4.14 9.03
C HIS A 217 34.81 -5.12 7.87
N ASP A 218 34.08 -4.77 6.79
CA ASP A 218 33.87 -5.64 5.63
C ASP A 218 33.35 -7.07 5.94
N GLY A 219 32.65 -7.23 7.07
CA GLY A 219 32.08 -8.50 7.53
C GLY A 219 32.97 -9.31 8.47
N GLU A 220 34.21 -8.87 8.71
CA GLU A 220 35.15 -9.55 9.62
C GLU A 220 35.32 -8.75 10.93
N SER A 221 35.45 -9.45 12.05
CA SER A 221 35.75 -8.80 13.34
C SER A 221 37.18 -8.28 13.36
N VAL A 222 37.35 -7.03 13.78
CA VAL A 222 38.65 -6.34 13.86
C VAL A 222 38.85 -5.74 15.25
N ASP A 223 40.10 -5.53 15.66
CA ASP A 223 40.42 -4.93 16.97
C ASP A 223 40.46 -3.40 16.93
N GLU A 224 40.65 -2.81 15.74
CA GLU A 224 40.85 -1.38 15.52
C GLU A 224 40.29 -0.94 14.17
N ALA A 225 39.79 0.30 14.10
CA ALA A 225 39.45 1.01 12.87
C ALA A 225 39.97 2.45 12.92
N LEU A 226 40.28 3.03 11.76
CA LEU A 226 40.92 4.34 11.62
C LEU A 226 40.02 5.33 10.88
N ALA A 227 40.37 6.62 10.95
CA ALA A 227 39.70 7.66 10.18
C ALA A 227 39.65 7.33 8.68
N GLY A 228 38.45 7.43 8.10
CA GLY A 228 38.14 7.04 6.73
C GLY A 228 37.41 5.70 6.62
N ASP A 229 37.50 4.83 7.64
CA ASP A 229 36.80 3.54 7.64
C ASP A 229 35.32 3.71 7.96
N THR A 230 34.48 2.85 7.37
CA THR A 230 33.08 2.68 7.79
C THR A 230 32.91 1.28 8.36
N VAL A 231 32.64 1.21 9.66
CA VAL A 231 32.58 -0.04 10.42
C VAL A 231 31.21 -0.24 11.04
N GLN A 232 30.91 -1.48 11.41
CA GLN A 232 29.78 -1.83 12.24
C GLN A 232 30.26 -1.99 13.69
N ILE A 233 29.60 -1.29 14.62
CA ILE A 233 30.00 -1.23 16.03
C ILE A 233 28.84 -1.69 16.92
N VAL A 234 29.15 -2.55 17.89
CA VAL A 234 28.24 -2.90 18.98
C VAL A 234 28.75 -2.25 20.27
N PHE A 235 27.85 -1.59 20.99
CA PHE A 235 28.13 -1.05 22.32
C PHE A 235 27.40 -1.87 23.38
N ASP A 236 27.94 -1.90 24.60
CA ASP A 236 27.26 -2.46 25.78
C ASP A 236 25.97 -1.70 26.13
N LYS A 237 25.96 -0.38 25.90
CA LYS A 237 24.87 0.54 26.19
C LYS A 237 24.74 1.58 25.09
N THR A 238 23.51 1.87 24.67
CA THR A 238 23.27 2.84 23.59
C THR A 238 21.93 3.57 23.70
N PRO A 239 21.88 4.89 23.38
CA PRO A 239 20.63 5.63 23.21
C PRO A 239 20.04 5.50 21.79
N PHE A 240 20.75 4.89 20.84
CA PHE A 240 20.32 4.78 19.44
C PHE A 240 19.31 3.65 19.28
N TYR A 241 18.14 3.98 18.74
CA TYR A 241 17.10 3.03 18.38
C TYR A 241 17.51 2.30 17.11
N ALA A 242 17.51 0.98 17.16
CA ALA A 242 17.69 0.15 15.98
C ALA A 242 16.39 0.01 15.20
N GLU A 243 16.47 0.10 13.88
CA GLU A 243 15.31 -0.03 12.98
C GLU A 243 14.44 -1.24 13.35
N SER A 244 13.16 -0.97 13.62
CA SER A 244 12.20 -1.98 14.06
C SER A 244 10.77 -1.43 14.05
N GLY A 245 9.77 -2.31 13.88
CA GLY A 245 8.35 -1.89 13.91
C GLY A 245 7.97 -0.84 12.85
N GLY A 246 8.75 -0.75 11.76
CA GLY A 246 8.62 0.28 10.74
C GLY A 246 9.25 1.63 11.11
N GLN A 247 9.80 1.82 12.32
CA GLN A 247 10.59 3.00 12.65
C GLN A 247 12.03 2.84 12.17
N ALA A 248 12.52 3.82 11.41
CA ALA A 248 13.90 3.88 10.94
C ALA A 248 14.92 3.96 12.09
N GLY A 249 16.12 3.41 11.86
CA GLY A 249 17.23 3.47 12.80
C GLY A 249 17.72 4.90 13.04
N ASP A 250 18.20 5.16 14.25
CA ASP A 250 18.74 6.48 14.56
C ASP A 250 20.11 6.73 13.93
N THR A 251 20.35 8.01 13.69
CA THR A 251 21.61 8.59 13.23
C THR A 251 22.12 9.59 14.26
N GLY A 252 23.40 9.95 14.19
CA GLY A 252 23.99 10.87 15.16
C GLY A 252 25.51 10.82 15.17
N THR A 253 26.09 11.07 16.33
CA THR A 253 27.54 11.15 16.51
C THR A 253 28.02 10.28 17.66
N VAL A 254 29.28 9.91 17.59
CA VAL A 254 29.98 9.20 18.65
C VAL A 254 31.37 9.78 18.83
N ASP A 255 31.72 10.16 20.06
CA ASP A 255 33.07 10.55 20.44
C ASP A 255 33.73 9.39 21.19
N PHE A 256 34.83 8.87 20.65
CA PHE A 256 35.64 7.81 21.27
C PHE A 256 36.77 8.42 22.08
N ALA A 257 37.43 7.61 22.92
CA ALA A 257 38.61 8.04 23.68
C ALA A 257 39.74 8.63 22.79
N HIS A 258 39.88 8.15 21.55
CA HIS A 258 40.96 8.52 20.63
C HIS A 258 40.47 8.84 19.21
N GLY A 259 39.21 9.22 19.05
CA GLY A 259 38.64 9.50 17.73
C GLY A 259 37.20 9.98 17.78
N LYS A 260 36.65 10.25 16.61
CA LYS A 260 35.26 10.68 16.43
C LYS A 260 34.63 9.92 15.28
N GLY A 261 33.35 9.66 15.39
CA GLY A 261 32.57 8.98 14.37
C GLY A 261 31.19 9.59 14.15
N ARG A 262 30.64 9.31 12.97
CA ARG A 262 29.26 9.61 12.62
C ARG A 262 28.49 8.31 12.49
N VAL A 263 27.41 8.18 13.26
CA VAL A 263 26.50 7.04 13.16
C VAL A 263 25.57 7.31 11.97
N LEU A 264 25.74 6.52 10.92
CA LEU A 264 25.01 6.62 9.66
C LEU A 264 23.68 5.89 9.68
N ASP A 265 23.61 4.80 10.46
CA ASP A 265 22.42 3.95 10.59
C ASP A 265 22.56 3.04 11.82
N THR A 266 21.43 2.61 12.38
CA THR A 266 21.37 1.69 13.53
C THR A 266 20.37 0.57 13.25
N GLN A 267 20.83 -0.69 13.25
CA GLN A 267 20.07 -1.85 12.80
C GLN A 267 20.07 -2.96 13.83
N LYS A 268 19.01 -3.79 13.85
CA LYS A 268 18.97 -5.01 14.65
C LYS A 268 19.61 -6.16 13.88
N GLN A 269 20.57 -6.84 14.50
CA GLN A 269 21.14 -8.09 14.00
C GLN A 269 20.93 -9.21 15.02
N ALA A 270 20.85 -10.46 14.55
CA ALA A 270 20.63 -11.63 15.42
C ALA A 270 19.49 -11.45 16.46
N SER A 271 18.39 -10.86 16.00
CA SER A 271 17.16 -10.51 16.75
C SER A 271 17.25 -9.29 17.68
N GLU A 272 18.28 -9.19 18.52
CA GLU A 272 18.32 -8.19 19.61
C GLU A 272 19.58 -7.33 19.65
N LEU A 273 20.62 -7.68 18.88
CA LEU A 273 21.88 -6.95 18.89
C LEU A 273 21.73 -5.61 18.17
N ILE A 274 22.08 -4.51 18.83
CA ILE A 274 22.01 -3.17 18.26
C ILE A 274 23.35 -2.86 17.60
N VAL A 275 23.35 -2.83 16.27
CA VAL A 275 24.54 -2.61 15.44
C VAL A 275 24.49 -1.22 14.84
N HIS A 276 25.56 -0.46 15.04
CA HIS A 276 25.69 0.92 14.58
C HIS A 276 26.63 0.92 13.38
N ARG A 277 26.18 1.41 12.23
CA ARG A 277 27.06 1.66 11.10
C ARG A 277 27.70 3.03 11.28
N VAL A 278 29.01 3.06 11.54
CA VAL A 278 29.74 4.25 11.93
C VAL A 278 30.85 4.55 10.94
N GLU A 279 30.84 5.76 10.40
CA GLU A 279 31.97 6.36 9.68
C GLU A 279 32.93 6.96 10.71
N ILE A 280 34.20 6.52 10.74
CA ILE A 280 35.22 7.11 11.59
C ILE A 280 35.75 8.38 10.91
N VAL A 281 35.46 9.53 11.50
CA VAL A 281 35.77 10.85 10.92
C VAL A 281 37.16 11.34 11.34
N GLU A 282 37.58 11.00 12.57
CA GLU A 282 38.86 11.43 13.12
C GLU A 282 39.46 10.34 14.01
N GLY A 283 40.79 10.22 13.99
CA GLY A 283 41.53 9.37 14.92
C GLY A 283 41.30 7.87 14.69
N ARG A 284 41.09 7.13 15.78
CA ARG A 284 40.89 5.67 15.77
C ARG A 284 39.88 5.24 16.83
N VAL A 285 39.37 4.02 16.67
CA VAL A 285 38.56 3.30 17.66
C VAL A 285 39.08 1.88 17.84
N ARG A 286 39.08 1.38 19.08
CA ARG A 286 39.40 0.00 19.42
C ARG A 286 38.29 -0.67 20.22
N VAL A 287 38.27 -2.00 20.19
CA VAL A 287 37.46 -2.79 21.13
C VAL A 287 37.88 -2.45 22.57
N GLY A 288 36.89 -2.19 23.43
CA GLY A 288 37.05 -1.76 24.81
C GLY A 288 37.10 -0.24 25.01
N ASP A 289 37.21 0.56 23.94
CA ASP A 289 37.23 2.02 24.08
C ASP A 289 35.91 2.54 24.66
N LYS A 290 36.02 3.54 25.53
CA LYS A 290 34.86 4.31 25.99
C LYS A 290 34.37 5.23 24.86
N ALA A 291 33.06 5.29 24.72
CA ALA A 291 32.36 6.11 23.75
C ALA A 291 31.27 6.97 24.41
N GLU A 292 31.19 8.22 23.97
CA GLU A 292 30.07 9.13 24.25
C GLU A 292 29.16 9.16 23.01
N LEU A 293 27.95 8.64 23.19
CA LEU A 293 26.97 8.39 22.14
C LEU A 293 25.92 9.51 22.17
N GLN A 294 25.67 10.15 21.04
CA GLN A 294 24.72 11.26 20.92
C GLN A 294 23.82 11.08 19.69
N VAL A 295 22.53 10.84 19.92
CA VAL A 295 21.51 10.76 18.87
C VAL A 295 21.22 12.17 18.33
N ASP A 296 20.95 12.26 17.03
CA ASP A 296 20.40 13.47 16.40
C ASP A 296 19.00 13.76 16.97
N ALA A 297 18.92 14.78 17.82
CA ALA A 297 17.72 15.12 18.57
C ALA A 297 16.56 15.59 17.67
N ASP A 298 16.86 16.36 16.62
CA ASP A 298 15.86 16.94 15.73
C ASP A 298 15.24 15.86 14.84
N ARG A 299 16.08 14.97 14.30
CA ARG A 299 15.61 13.79 13.56
C ARG A 299 14.79 12.88 14.46
N ARG A 300 15.26 12.59 15.68
CA ARG A 300 14.52 11.76 16.64
C ARG A 300 13.16 12.36 16.99
N ALA A 301 13.09 13.67 17.22
CA ALA A 301 11.84 14.35 17.54
C ALA A 301 10.82 14.18 16.40
N THR A 302 11.26 14.39 15.15
CA THR A 302 10.39 14.24 13.98
C THR A 302 9.96 12.80 13.76
N THR A 303 10.88 11.83 13.90
CA THR A 303 10.55 10.40 13.82
C THR A 303 9.53 10.00 14.90
N ARG A 304 9.69 10.48 16.15
CA ARG A 304 8.72 10.25 17.24
C ARG A 304 7.34 10.80 16.89
N SER A 305 7.28 12.02 16.34
CA SER A 305 6.02 12.64 15.91
C SER A 305 5.35 11.86 14.78
N ASN A 306 6.10 11.46 13.76
CA ASN A 306 5.61 10.62 12.66
C ASN A 306 5.13 9.24 13.14
N HIS A 307 5.86 8.62 14.07
CA HIS A 307 5.47 7.33 14.66
C HIS A 307 4.19 7.45 15.48
N SER A 308 4.10 8.43 16.38
CA SER A 308 2.90 8.65 17.17
C SER A 308 1.70 9.03 16.31
N ALA A 309 1.89 9.80 15.24
CA ALA A 309 0.83 10.08 14.27
C ALA A 309 0.34 8.81 13.55
N ALA A 310 1.21 7.84 13.25
CA ALA A 310 0.82 6.59 12.62
C ALA A 310 -0.19 5.79 13.47
N HIS A 311 0.00 5.75 14.80
CA HIS A 311 -0.97 5.15 15.73
C HIS A 311 -2.31 5.90 15.75
N LEU A 312 -2.27 7.24 15.73
CA LEU A 312 -3.50 8.04 15.64
C LEU A 312 -4.23 7.80 14.30
N VAL A 313 -3.50 7.67 13.20
CA VAL A 313 -4.05 7.33 11.88
C VAL A 313 -4.69 5.95 11.90
N HIS A 314 -4.05 4.95 12.52
CA HIS A 314 -4.60 3.61 12.64
C HIS A 314 -5.96 3.60 13.37
N ALA A 315 -6.05 4.30 14.51
CA ALA A 315 -7.30 4.46 15.24
C ALA A 315 -8.37 5.22 14.41
N ALA A 316 -8.00 6.35 13.80
CA ALA A 316 -8.89 7.15 12.96
C ALA A 316 -9.45 6.35 11.77
N LEU A 317 -8.62 5.56 11.08
CA LEU A 317 -9.06 4.69 9.99
C LEU A 317 -10.11 3.68 10.47
N ARG A 318 -9.91 3.09 11.66
CA ARG A 318 -10.88 2.13 12.23
C ARG A 318 -12.20 2.79 12.63
N HIS A 319 -12.17 4.01 13.14
CA HIS A 319 -13.40 4.76 13.45
C HIS A 319 -14.16 5.19 12.20
N VAL A 320 -13.44 5.66 11.18
CA VAL A 320 -14.04 6.21 9.95
C VAL A 320 -14.52 5.12 9.02
N LEU A 321 -13.71 4.08 8.80
CA LEU A 321 -13.97 3.03 7.81
C LEU A 321 -14.58 1.78 8.45
N GLY A 322 -14.17 1.44 9.67
CA GLY A 322 -14.65 0.26 10.41
C GLY A 322 -13.53 -0.67 10.92
N PRO A 323 -13.89 -1.67 11.74
CA PRO A 323 -12.92 -2.54 12.44
C PRO A 323 -12.17 -3.53 11.53
N HIS A 324 -12.52 -3.63 10.24
CA HIS A 324 -11.81 -4.47 9.26
C HIS A 324 -10.46 -3.89 8.82
N VAL A 325 -10.20 -2.62 9.14
CA VAL A 325 -8.89 -2.01 8.89
C VAL A 325 -7.85 -2.65 9.78
N ALA A 326 -6.83 -3.23 9.17
CA ALA A 326 -5.66 -3.78 9.82
C ALA A 326 -4.40 -3.27 9.14
N GLN A 327 -3.37 -2.98 9.93
CA GLN A 327 -2.04 -2.61 9.43
C GLN A 327 -1.46 -3.74 8.56
N LYS A 328 -0.89 -3.36 7.42
CA LYS A 328 -0.20 -4.23 6.44
C LYS A 328 1.25 -3.83 6.21
N GLY A 329 1.65 -2.66 6.68
CA GLY A 329 3.00 -2.15 6.55
C GLY A 329 3.10 -0.76 7.17
N GLN A 330 4.28 -0.41 7.67
CA GLN A 330 4.56 0.90 8.22
C GLN A 330 6.00 1.29 7.86
N LEU A 331 6.22 2.57 7.61
CA LEU A 331 7.54 3.19 7.63
C LEU A 331 7.39 4.57 8.26
N VAL A 332 8.21 4.87 9.25
CA VAL A 332 8.29 6.18 9.90
C VAL A 332 9.75 6.57 10.06
N ASP A 333 10.11 7.71 9.48
CA ASP A 333 11.43 8.32 9.58
C ASP A 333 11.29 9.82 9.88
N ALA A 334 12.41 10.55 9.83
CA ALA A 334 12.41 11.99 10.08
C ALA A 334 11.80 12.81 8.94
N GLU A 335 11.56 12.23 7.76
CA GLU A 335 11.01 12.93 6.60
C GLU A 335 9.50 12.76 6.52
N ARG A 336 8.99 11.54 6.73
CA ARG A 336 7.57 11.23 6.58
C ARG A 336 7.12 10.00 7.35
N MET A 337 5.80 9.84 7.42
CA MET A 337 5.18 8.56 7.74
C MET A 337 4.49 7.95 6.53
N ARG A 338 4.48 6.62 6.50
CA ARG A 338 3.79 5.78 5.52
C ARG A 338 3.07 4.67 6.25
N PHE A 339 1.77 4.56 6.03
CA PHE A 339 0.92 3.57 6.68
C PHE A 339 0.11 2.79 5.64
N ASP A 340 0.33 1.48 5.60
CA ASP A 340 -0.37 0.56 4.71
C ASP A 340 -1.44 -0.19 5.49
N PHE A 341 -2.64 -0.27 4.95
CA PHE A 341 -3.79 -0.85 5.65
C PHE A 341 -4.72 -1.64 4.72
N SER A 342 -5.45 -2.60 5.28
CA SER A 342 -6.46 -3.37 4.55
C SER A 342 -7.72 -2.54 4.30
N HIS A 343 -8.04 -2.30 3.03
CA HIS A 343 -9.29 -1.68 2.63
C HIS A 343 -9.62 -2.00 1.16
N GLY A 344 -10.91 -2.16 0.87
CA GLY A 344 -11.39 -2.70 -0.41
C GLY A 344 -11.36 -1.72 -1.59
N GLY A 345 -11.33 -0.41 -1.33
CA GLY A 345 -11.42 0.64 -2.34
C GLY A 345 -10.57 1.88 -2.01
N PRO A 346 -10.53 2.89 -2.90
CA PRO A 346 -9.93 4.18 -2.59
C PRO A 346 -10.73 4.92 -1.53
N LEU A 347 -10.04 5.73 -0.71
CA LEU A 347 -10.72 6.62 0.21
C LEU A 347 -11.36 7.78 -0.56
N THR A 348 -12.56 8.16 -0.14
CA THR A 348 -13.22 9.38 -0.59
C THR A 348 -12.57 10.61 0.04
N ALA A 349 -12.76 11.78 -0.59
CA ALA A 349 -12.25 13.04 -0.05
C ALA A 349 -12.79 13.33 1.36
N ASP A 350 -14.06 13.00 1.62
CA ASP A 350 -14.70 13.17 2.92
C ASP A 350 -14.11 12.22 3.98
N GLU A 351 -13.80 10.98 3.63
CA GLU A 351 -13.12 10.04 4.54
C GLU A 351 -11.71 10.54 4.89
N ILE A 352 -10.94 10.99 3.91
CA ILE A 352 -9.61 11.57 4.14
C ILE A 352 -9.71 12.78 5.08
N ALA A 353 -10.65 13.68 4.83
CA ALA A 353 -10.87 14.87 5.66
C ALA A 353 -11.29 14.50 7.09
N ARG A 354 -12.12 13.48 7.28
CA ARG A 354 -12.51 12.99 8.60
C ARG A 354 -11.33 12.36 9.34
N ILE A 355 -10.54 11.51 8.68
CA ILE A 355 -9.35 10.90 9.27
C ILE A 355 -8.36 11.97 9.74
N GLU A 356 -8.01 12.92 8.86
CA GLU A 356 -7.12 14.04 9.19
C GLU A 356 -7.69 14.91 10.32
N GLY A 357 -9.01 15.14 10.32
CA GLY A 357 -9.72 15.89 11.34
C GLY A 357 -9.67 15.23 12.72
N GLU A 358 -9.88 13.91 12.81
CA GLU A 358 -9.79 13.16 14.06
C GLU A 358 -8.37 13.15 14.61
N VAL A 359 -7.36 12.86 13.78
CA VAL A 359 -5.95 12.85 14.19
C VAL A 359 -5.56 14.22 14.77
N ASN A 360 -5.86 15.30 14.04
CA ASN A 360 -5.55 16.65 14.52
C ASN A 360 -6.39 17.04 15.76
N ALA A 361 -7.59 16.51 15.94
CA ALA A 361 -8.37 16.72 17.17
C ALA A 361 -7.66 16.10 18.38
N VAL A 362 -7.12 14.89 18.24
CA VAL A 362 -6.37 14.21 19.31
C VAL A 362 -5.02 14.87 19.58
N ILE A 363 -4.33 15.36 18.55
CA ILE A 363 -3.12 16.17 18.70
C ILE A 363 -3.41 17.42 19.57
N ARG A 364 -4.51 18.14 19.30
CA ARG A 364 -4.90 19.33 20.06
C ARG A 364 -5.29 19.06 21.52
N GLN A 365 -5.62 17.82 21.88
CA GLN A 365 -5.84 17.47 23.29
C GLN A 365 -4.57 17.68 24.11
N ASN A 366 -3.39 17.61 23.48
CA ASN A 366 -2.10 17.67 24.13
C ASN A 366 -2.06 16.72 25.35
N ALA A 367 -2.55 15.50 25.16
CA ALA A 367 -2.64 14.49 26.21
C ALA A 367 -1.27 13.82 26.40
N GLU A 368 -0.97 13.39 27.62
CA GLU A 368 0.25 12.62 27.91
C GLU A 368 0.22 11.28 27.16
N ALA A 369 1.32 10.95 26.50
CA ALA A 369 1.54 9.62 25.93
C ALA A 369 1.98 8.67 27.06
N ARG A 370 1.24 7.59 27.26
CA ARG A 370 1.51 6.64 28.35
C ARG A 370 2.08 5.35 27.80
N THR A 371 3.16 4.89 28.40
CA THR A 371 3.82 3.63 28.03
C THR A 371 3.97 2.75 29.23
N GLU A 372 3.46 1.52 29.15
CA GLU A 372 3.45 0.56 30.25
C GLU A 372 3.97 -0.79 29.75
N SER A 373 4.85 -1.43 30.53
CA SER A 373 5.26 -2.81 30.31
C SER A 373 4.29 -3.73 31.07
N MET A 374 3.68 -4.69 30.38
CA MET A 374 2.74 -5.62 30.99
C MET A 374 2.73 -6.98 30.28
N ALA A 375 2.10 -7.97 30.89
CA ALA A 375 1.92 -9.27 30.27
C ALA A 375 0.99 -9.17 29.03
N PRO A 376 1.21 -9.98 27.97
CA PRO A 376 0.41 -9.93 26.75
C PRO A 376 -1.11 -10.01 26.96
N GLN A 377 -1.57 -10.85 27.90
CA GLN A 377 -2.99 -10.99 28.20
C GLN A 377 -3.56 -9.71 28.83
N ALA A 378 -2.83 -9.07 29.75
CA ALA A 378 -3.26 -7.83 30.38
C ALA A 378 -3.33 -6.68 29.36
N ALA A 379 -2.44 -6.65 28.36
CA ALA A 379 -2.50 -5.70 27.27
C ALA A 379 -3.78 -5.87 26.43
N ILE A 380 -4.14 -7.11 26.10
CA ILE A 380 -5.39 -7.42 25.37
C ILE A 380 -6.61 -6.99 26.20
N ASP A 381 -6.62 -7.29 27.50
CA ASP A 381 -7.71 -6.91 28.41
C ASP A 381 -7.83 -5.39 28.57
N ALA A 382 -6.72 -4.65 28.42
CA ALA A 382 -6.68 -3.18 28.39
C ALA A 382 -7.13 -2.57 27.05
N GLY A 383 -7.55 -3.40 26.09
CA GLY A 383 -8.01 -2.98 24.77
C GLY A 383 -6.89 -2.73 23.76
N ALA A 384 -5.66 -3.19 24.04
CA ALA A 384 -4.56 -3.04 23.11
C ALA A 384 -4.82 -3.81 21.82
N ILE A 385 -4.64 -3.13 20.68
CA ILE A 385 -4.68 -3.77 19.38
C ILE A 385 -3.39 -4.58 19.23
N ALA A 386 -3.50 -5.90 19.22
CA ALA A 386 -2.39 -6.77 18.88
C ALA A 386 -2.08 -6.67 17.38
N LEU A 387 -0.82 -6.45 17.03
CA LEU A 387 -0.35 -6.56 15.66
C LEU A 387 -0.37 -8.04 15.25
N PHE A 388 -1.14 -8.34 14.20
CA PHE A 388 -1.38 -9.71 13.75
C PHE A 388 -0.09 -10.38 13.25
N GLY A 389 0.30 -11.51 13.85
CA GLY A 389 1.39 -12.37 13.37
C GLY A 389 2.73 -12.24 14.09
N GLU A 390 2.86 -11.34 15.06
CA GLU A 390 4.05 -11.23 15.90
C GLU A 390 4.00 -12.19 17.10
N LYS A 391 5.13 -12.83 17.41
CA LYS A 391 5.31 -13.56 18.66
C LYS A 391 5.78 -12.57 19.72
N TYR A 392 4.97 -12.39 20.75
CA TYR A 392 5.30 -11.55 21.88
C TYR A 392 6.12 -12.34 22.92
N GLY A 393 7.09 -11.68 23.55
CA GLY A 393 7.78 -12.21 24.71
C GLY A 393 6.88 -12.22 25.96
N ASP A 394 7.48 -12.50 27.12
CA ASP A 394 6.76 -12.57 28.40
C ASP A 394 6.22 -11.20 28.85
N GLU A 395 6.82 -10.10 28.38
CA GLU A 395 6.37 -8.73 28.57
C GLU A 395 6.25 -7.99 27.24
N VAL A 396 5.24 -7.13 27.13
CA VAL A 396 5.00 -6.25 25.98
C VAL A 396 4.85 -4.80 26.44
N ARG A 397 5.30 -3.88 25.59
CA ARG A 397 5.14 -2.44 25.81
C ARG A 397 3.86 -1.95 25.13
N VAL A 398 2.93 -1.45 25.93
CA VAL A 398 1.67 -0.86 25.47
C VAL A 398 1.83 0.67 25.42
N LEU A 399 1.51 1.27 24.28
CA LEU A 399 1.39 2.71 24.11
C LEU A 399 -0.09 3.09 24.15
N THR A 400 -0.41 4.12 24.93
CA THR A 400 -1.71 4.80 24.88
C THR A 400 -1.52 6.25 24.45
N LEU A 401 -2.29 6.68 23.45
CA LEU A 401 -2.32 8.06 22.95
C LEU A 401 -3.75 8.61 22.97
N GLY A 402 -3.93 9.75 23.63
CA GLY A 402 -5.15 10.55 23.57
C GLY A 402 -6.38 9.93 24.25
N HIS A 403 -7.41 10.76 24.36
CA HIS A 403 -8.74 10.39 24.81
C HIS A 403 -9.68 10.26 23.61
N GLY A 404 -10.64 9.35 23.71
CA GLY A 404 -11.72 9.19 22.74
C GLY A 404 -12.41 10.52 22.48
N LEU A 405 -12.87 10.73 21.25
CA LEU A 405 -13.47 12.01 20.84
C LEU A 405 -14.80 12.32 21.57
N ASN A 406 -15.39 11.31 22.20
CA ASN A 406 -16.52 11.36 23.11
C ASN A 406 -16.13 11.61 24.59
N GLY A 407 -14.84 11.53 24.94
CA GLY A 407 -14.28 11.92 26.25
C GLY A 407 -14.17 10.82 27.31
N GLU A 408 -14.67 9.60 27.07
CA GLU A 408 -14.70 8.54 28.10
C GLU A 408 -13.64 7.44 27.88
N ASP A 409 -13.27 7.15 26.62
CA ASP A 409 -12.38 6.06 26.27
C ASP A 409 -10.94 6.53 25.98
N ARG A 410 -10.01 5.57 25.78
CA ARG A 410 -8.66 5.84 25.24
C ARG A 410 -8.76 5.85 23.71
N TYR A 411 -8.08 6.78 23.03
CA TYR A 411 -8.21 6.90 21.57
C TYR A 411 -7.43 5.83 20.80
N SER A 412 -6.12 5.70 21.09
CA SER A 412 -5.28 4.63 20.55
C SER A 412 -4.59 3.89 21.70
N VAL A 413 -4.66 2.56 21.69
CA VAL A 413 -4.01 1.65 22.62
C VAL A 413 -3.39 0.51 21.80
N GLU A 414 -2.07 0.47 21.70
CA GLU A 414 -1.37 -0.41 20.75
C GLU A 414 -0.09 -0.97 21.36
N LEU A 415 0.29 -2.18 20.95
CA LEU A 415 1.60 -2.75 21.28
C LEU A 415 2.67 -2.08 20.42
N CYS A 416 3.61 -1.37 21.04
CA CYS A 416 4.67 -0.70 20.31
C CYS A 416 5.97 -0.59 21.11
N GLY A 417 7.03 -1.17 20.55
CA GLY A 417 8.41 -1.02 21.03
C GLY A 417 9.13 0.19 20.43
N GLY A 418 8.42 1.11 19.79
CA GLY A 418 8.99 2.30 19.16
C GLY A 418 9.22 3.46 20.13
N THR A 419 9.89 4.49 19.64
CA THR A 419 9.98 5.77 20.36
C THR A 419 8.78 6.66 20.01
N HIS A 420 8.24 7.35 21.00
CA HIS A 420 7.04 8.18 20.83
C HIS A 420 7.23 9.57 21.43
N VAL A 421 6.34 10.49 21.05
CA VAL A 421 6.23 11.79 21.69
C VAL A 421 5.84 11.65 23.16
N SER A 422 6.19 12.64 23.99
CA SER A 422 5.78 12.66 25.39
C SER A 422 4.32 13.09 25.53
N ARG A 423 3.83 13.94 24.63
CA ARG A 423 2.43 14.37 24.58
C ARG A 423 1.94 14.43 23.14
N THR A 424 0.65 14.20 22.90
CA THR A 424 0.06 14.24 21.55
C THR A 424 0.26 15.60 20.88
N GLY A 425 0.39 16.68 21.66
CA GLY A 425 0.62 18.03 21.16
C GLY A 425 2.02 18.24 20.58
N ASP A 426 3.01 17.41 20.92
CA ASP A 426 4.37 17.51 20.38
C ASP A 426 4.43 17.14 18.88
N ILE A 427 3.39 16.47 18.37
CA ILE A 427 3.19 16.22 16.93
C ILE A 427 2.89 17.54 16.19
N ALA A 428 2.32 18.52 16.89
CA ALA A 428 1.89 19.84 16.43
C ALA A 428 0.82 19.86 15.32
N LEU A 429 1.14 19.35 14.14
CA LEU A 429 0.26 19.32 12.98
C LEU A 429 0.39 17.97 12.27
N PHE A 430 -0.69 17.47 11.70
CA PHE A 430 -0.69 16.29 10.86
C PHE A 430 -1.37 16.57 9.52
N LYS A 431 -0.75 16.15 8.41
CA LYS A 431 -1.30 16.33 7.06
C LYS A 431 -1.12 15.09 6.20
N ILE A 432 -2.21 14.58 5.63
CA ILE A 432 -2.15 13.55 4.59
C ILE A 432 -1.74 14.21 3.27
N VAL A 433 -0.66 13.71 2.66
CA VAL A 433 -0.13 14.23 1.39
C VAL A 433 -0.42 13.32 0.20
N SER A 434 -0.63 12.02 0.45
CA SER A 434 -0.98 11.07 -0.61
C SER A 434 -1.83 9.92 -0.08
N GLU A 435 -2.71 9.42 -0.94
CA GLU A 435 -3.49 8.21 -0.73
C GLU A 435 -3.46 7.39 -2.03
N GLY A 436 -3.23 6.08 -1.92
CA GLY A 436 -3.10 5.23 -3.10
C GLY A 436 -3.20 3.73 -2.83
N GLY A 437 -3.40 2.95 -3.89
CA GLY A 437 -3.40 1.49 -3.82
C GLY A 437 -2.02 0.91 -4.06
N VAL A 438 -1.54 0.06 -3.15
CA VAL A 438 -0.22 -0.60 -3.26
C VAL A 438 -0.37 -2.01 -3.84
N ALA A 439 -1.38 -2.73 -3.37
CA ALA A 439 -1.71 -4.06 -3.82
C ALA A 439 -3.21 -4.27 -3.72
N ALA A 440 -3.68 -5.40 -4.23
CA ALA A 440 -5.08 -5.74 -4.22
C ALA A 440 -5.61 -5.84 -2.78
N GLY A 441 -6.39 -4.84 -2.33
CA GLY A 441 -6.99 -4.79 -0.98
C GLY A 441 -6.10 -4.11 0.06
N ILE A 442 -5.01 -3.48 -0.37
CA ILE A 442 -4.07 -2.74 0.47
C ILE A 442 -3.99 -1.31 -0.04
N ARG A 443 -4.29 -0.36 0.85
CA ARG A 443 -4.18 1.08 0.63
C ARG A 443 -3.00 1.63 1.42
N ARG A 444 -2.48 2.77 0.99
CA ARG A 444 -1.37 3.49 1.62
C ARG A 444 -1.77 4.94 1.81
N ILE A 445 -1.47 5.46 3.00
CA ILE A 445 -1.43 6.89 3.30
C ILE A 445 0.04 7.27 3.50
N GLU A 446 0.48 8.34 2.84
CA GLU A 446 1.68 9.07 3.25
C GLU A 446 1.28 10.41 3.86
N ALA A 447 1.95 10.77 4.95
CA ALA A 447 1.62 11.95 5.71
C ALA A 447 2.87 12.57 6.33
N LEU A 448 2.74 13.85 6.68
CA LEU A 448 3.76 14.67 7.31
C LEU A 448 3.26 15.14 8.68
N THR A 449 4.20 15.41 9.58
CA THR A 449 3.93 16.05 10.88
C THR A 449 4.75 17.32 11.10
N GLY A 450 4.37 18.10 12.11
CA GLY A 450 5.16 19.25 12.59
C GLY A 450 5.49 20.28 11.50
N GLU A 451 6.76 20.70 11.45
CA GLU A 451 7.23 21.71 10.50
C GLU A 451 7.14 21.24 9.05
N ALA A 452 7.36 19.96 8.76
CA ALA A 452 7.23 19.42 7.40
C ALA A 452 5.79 19.55 6.89
N ALA A 453 4.80 19.24 7.74
CA ALA A 453 3.39 19.45 7.41
C ALA A 453 3.04 20.94 7.21
N ARG A 454 3.61 21.81 8.06
CA ARG A 454 3.41 23.26 7.94
C ARG A 454 3.99 23.80 6.63
N GLN A 455 5.21 23.40 6.28
CA GLN A 455 5.87 23.83 5.04
C GLN A 455 5.09 23.34 3.81
N TYR A 456 4.62 22.08 3.82
CA TYR A 456 3.76 21.56 2.76
C TYR A 456 2.51 22.43 2.53
N LEU A 457 1.81 22.81 3.61
CA LEU A 457 0.62 23.67 3.50
C LEU A 457 0.95 25.09 3.03
N LEU A 458 2.10 25.63 3.44
CA LEU A 458 2.56 26.94 2.95
C LEU A 458 2.88 26.89 1.46
N ASP A 459 3.51 25.82 0.99
CA ASP A 459 3.82 25.64 -0.43
C ASP A 459 2.52 25.56 -1.27
N GLU A 460 1.50 24.84 -0.80
CA GLU A 460 0.17 24.83 -1.45
C GLU A 460 -0.49 26.22 -1.45
N ALA A 461 -0.43 26.95 -0.34
CA ALA A 461 -0.96 28.30 -0.24
C ALA A 461 -0.24 29.27 -1.20
N ASN A 462 1.09 29.18 -1.28
CA ASN A 462 1.91 30.00 -2.17
C ASN A 462 1.55 29.78 -3.64
N VAL A 463 1.24 28.54 -4.05
CA VAL A 463 0.74 28.25 -5.42
C VAL A 463 -0.58 28.97 -5.67
N ALA A 464 -1.52 28.90 -4.72
CA ALA A 464 -2.82 29.56 -4.85
C ALA A 464 -2.68 31.09 -4.91
N GLU A 465 -1.80 31.68 -4.09
CA GLU A 465 -1.48 33.11 -4.10
C GLU A 465 -0.81 33.55 -5.40
N ALA A 466 0.13 32.76 -5.93
CA ALA A 466 0.77 33.05 -7.21
C ALA A 466 -0.23 33.07 -8.37
N LEU A 467 -1.15 32.10 -8.41
CA LEU A 467 -2.24 32.07 -9.40
C LEU A 467 -3.19 33.26 -9.25
N ALA A 468 -3.56 33.59 -8.01
CA ALA A 468 -4.40 34.75 -7.69
C ALA A 468 -3.77 36.06 -8.21
N ALA A 469 -2.47 36.25 -7.96
CA ALA A 469 -1.70 37.40 -8.44
C ALA A 469 -1.64 37.45 -9.98
N GLN A 470 -1.39 36.31 -10.63
CA GLN A 470 -1.35 36.22 -12.09
C GLN A 470 -2.71 36.56 -12.72
N PHE A 471 -3.79 36.07 -12.13
CA PHE A 471 -5.16 36.33 -12.59
C PHE A 471 -5.71 37.69 -12.16
N LYS A 472 -5.04 38.38 -11.23
CA LYS A 472 -5.46 39.63 -10.59
C LYS A 472 -6.83 39.51 -9.91
N VAL A 473 -7.05 38.42 -9.20
CA VAL A 473 -8.28 38.15 -8.41
C VAL A 473 -7.89 37.69 -7.00
N PRO A 474 -8.78 37.78 -5.99
CA PRO A 474 -8.56 37.13 -4.70
C PRO A 474 -8.41 35.61 -4.83
N VAL A 475 -7.67 34.95 -3.93
CA VAL A 475 -7.47 33.49 -3.92
C VAL A 475 -8.79 32.72 -4.02
N ALA A 476 -9.81 33.14 -3.26
CA ALA A 476 -11.14 32.53 -3.28
C ALA A 476 -11.88 32.61 -4.64
N GLN A 477 -11.41 33.44 -5.58
CA GLN A 477 -12.00 33.60 -6.90
C GLN A 477 -11.17 32.96 -8.02
N VAL A 478 -10.03 32.32 -7.68
CA VAL A 478 -9.15 31.68 -8.67
C VAL A 478 -9.90 30.62 -9.47
N GLU A 479 -10.67 29.75 -8.81
CA GLU A 479 -11.45 28.70 -9.48
C GLU A 479 -12.44 29.27 -10.50
N ALA A 480 -13.27 30.23 -10.06
CA ALA A 480 -14.23 30.90 -10.94
C ALA A 480 -13.55 31.61 -12.12
N ARG A 481 -12.36 32.19 -11.90
CA ARG A 481 -11.59 32.84 -12.96
C ARG A 481 -11.02 31.84 -13.96
N VAL A 482 -10.56 30.68 -13.50
CA VAL A 482 -10.11 29.58 -14.37
C VAL A 482 -11.27 29.06 -15.21
N GLU A 483 -12.45 28.86 -14.61
CA GLU A 483 -13.65 28.42 -15.34
C GLU A 483 -14.05 29.44 -16.43
N ALA A 484 -14.05 30.73 -16.08
CA ALA A 484 -14.32 31.80 -17.03
C ALA A 484 -13.32 31.80 -18.20
N LEU A 485 -12.03 31.61 -17.94
CA LEU A 485 -10.99 31.53 -18.97
C LEU A 485 -11.15 30.28 -19.86
N ILE A 486 -11.53 29.14 -19.30
CA ILE A 486 -11.82 27.91 -20.08
C ILE A 486 -13.00 28.15 -21.02
N ASN A 487 -14.05 28.80 -20.53
CA ASN A 487 -15.24 29.12 -21.33
C ASN A 487 -14.95 30.17 -22.40
N GLU A 488 -14.16 31.20 -22.06
CA GLU A 488 -13.69 32.20 -23.01
C GLU A 488 -12.82 31.57 -24.11
N ARG A 489 -11.89 30.66 -23.77
CA ARG A 489 -11.08 29.92 -24.74
C ARG A 489 -11.95 29.14 -25.71
N LYS A 490 -12.93 28.37 -25.21
CA LYS A 490 -13.86 27.60 -26.06
C LYS A 490 -14.67 28.52 -26.99
N ARG A 491 -15.09 29.70 -26.50
CA ARG A 491 -15.79 30.71 -27.32
C ARG A 491 -14.89 31.26 -28.41
N LEU A 492 -13.66 31.68 -28.07
CA LEU A 492 -12.68 32.20 -29.02
C LEU A 492 -12.27 31.16 -30.07
N GLU A 493 -12.13 29.89 -29.70
CA GLU A 493 -11.87 28.78 -30.63
C GLU A 493 -13.02 28.62 -31.64
N LYS A 494 -14.27 28.78 -31.19
CA LYS A 494 -15.45 28.74 -32.05
C LYS A 494 -15.51 29.95 -32.99
N GLU A 495 -15.34 31.16 -32.47
CA GLU A 495 -15.32 32.41 -33.25
C GLU A 495 -14.20 32.40 -34.29
N LEU A 496 -13.01 31.89 -33.95
CA LEU A 496 -11.89 31.73 -34.89
C LEU A 496 -12.24 30.74 -36.02
N SER A 497 -12.91 29.64 -35.69
CA SER A 497 -13.39 28.66 -36.69
C SER A 497 -14.40 29.29 -37.65
N GLU A 498 -15.34 30.06 -37.12
CA GLU A 498 -16.37 30.77 -37.89
C GLU A 498 -15.76 31.87 -38.77
N ALA A 499 -14.82 32.66 -38.25
CA ALA A 499 -14.11 33.69 -38.99
C ALA A 499 -13.27 33.10 -40.14
N LYS A 500 -12.56 31.99 -39.88
CA LYS A 500 -11.82 31.25 -40.92
C LYS A 500 -12.75 30.70 -42.01
N ARG A 501 -13.91 30.17 -41.63
CA ARG A 501 -14.93 29.73 -42.59
C ARG A 501 -15.45 30.90 -43.43
N ALA A 502 -15.76 32.03 -42.79
CA ALA A 502 -16.23 33.23 -43.48
C ALA A 502 -15.20 33.77 -44.49
N LEU A 503 -13.91 33.78 -44.13
CA LEU A 503 -12.81 34.15 -45.04
C LEU A 503 -12.66 33.17 -46.21
N ALA A 504 -12.79 31.87 -45.96
CA ALA A 504 -12.73 30.84 -47.01
C ALA A 504 -13.90 30.94 -48.02
N VAL A 505 -15.11 31.28 -47.55
CA VAL A 505 -16.28 31.48 -48.42
C VAL A 505 -16.22 32.84 -49.12
N GLY A 506 -15.86 33.90 -48.40
CA GLY A 506 -15.86 35.29 -48.87
C GLY A 506 -14.80 35.60 -49.93
N GLY A 507 -13.82 34.72 -50.11
CA GLY A 507 -12.77 34.89 -51.11
C GLY A 507 -11.76 35.95 -50.70
N GLY A 508 -10.64 35.52 -50.13
CA GLY A 508 -9.46 36.38 -50.00
C GLY A 508 -8.98 36.82 -51.38
N GLY A 509 -9.44 37.98 -51.84
CA GLY A 509 -8.76 38.91 -52.73
C GLY A 509 -8.27 38.47 -54.13
N GLY A 510 -8.40 37.22 -54.59
CA GLY A 510 -7.71 36.87 -55.85
C GLY A 510 -8.09 35.62 -56.65
N ALA A 511 -9.08 34.78 -56.27
CA ALA A 511 -9.40 33.58 -57.06
C ALA A 511 -10.89 33.45 -57.41
N ALA A 512 -11.15 33.03 -58.66
CA ALA A 512 -12.41 33.12 -59.41
C ALA A 512 -13.69 32.84 -58.59
N SER A 513 -14.68 33.73 -58.75
CA SER A 513 -15.87 33.81 -57.91
C SER A 513 -17.01 32.85 -58.32
N GLY A 514 -16.75 31.76 -59.04
CA GLY A 514 -17.82 30.86 -59.48
C GLY A 514 -17.36 29.54 -60.10
N PRO A 515 -18.31 28.63 -60.39
CA PRO A 515 -18.04 27.36 -61.08
C PRO A 515 -17.54 27.62 -62.51
N GLU A 516 -16.53 26.87 -62.94
CA GLU A 516 -16.08 26.80 -64.33
C GLU A 516 -16.80 25.65 -65.06
N GLU A 517 -17.12 25.82 -66.35
CA GLU A 517 -17.79 24.77 -67.14
C GLU A 517 -16.79 24.03 -68.03
N ILE A 518 -16.69 22.71 -67.85
CA ILE A 518 -15.79 21.84 -68.61
C ILE A 518 -16.63 20.73 -69.23
N ASN A 519 -16.70 20.67 -70.57
CA ASN A 519 -17.48 19.67 -71.31
C ASN A 519 -18.96 19.57 -70.89
N GLY A 520 -19.59 20.69 -70.53
CA GLY A 520 -20.98 20.74 -70.06
C GLY A 520 -21.19 20.39 -68.58
N VAL A 521 -20.11 20.19 -67.80
CA VAL A 521 -20.16 19.94 -66.36
C VAL A 521 -19.59 21.14 -65.61
N LYS A 522 -20.32 21.62 -64.59
CA LYS A 522 -19.85 22.70 -63.71
C LYS A 522 -18.91 22.16 -62.64
N VAL A 523 -17.71 22.72 -62.56
CA VAL A 523 -16.63 22.31 -61.65
C VAL A 523 -16.20 23.51 -60.79
N MET A 524 -16.01 23.30 -59.50
CA MET A 524 -15.44 24.30 -58.60
C MET A 524 -14.26 23.68 -57.84
N ALA A 525 -13.06 24.22 -58.06
CA ALA A 525 -11.84 23.82 -57.36
C ALA A 525 -11.26 25.02 -56.61
N ARG A 526 -11.01 24.87 -55.31
CA ARG A 526 -10.41 25.91 -54.47
C ARG A 526 -9.35 25.31 -53.55
N VAL A 527 -8.22 26.01 -53.43
CA VAL A 527 -7.22 25.75 -52.39
C VAL A 527 -7.60 26.60 -51.18
N LEU A 528 -7.81 25.95 -50.03
CA LEU A 528 -8.22 26.61 -48.80
C LEU A 528 -7.07 26.56 -47.79
N GLU A 529 -6.47 27.72 -47.51
CA GLU A 529 -5.42 27.83 -46.50
C GLU A 529 -6.01 28.05 -45.09
N GLY A 530 -5.45 27.36 -44.09
CA GLY A 530 -5.80 27.57 -42.68
C GLY A 530 -7.13 26.96 -42.21
N VAL A 531 -7.83 26.21 -43.08
CA VAL A 531 -9.08 25.50 -42.79
C VAL A 531 -8.78 24.08 -42.29
N GLY A 532 -9.28 23.72 -41.11
CA GLY A 532 -9.11 22.39 -40.54
C GLY A 532 -10.03 21.34 -41.19
N GLY A 533 -9.66 20.06 -41.13
CA GLY A 533 -10.40 18.98 -41.82
C GLY A 533 -11.89 18.89 -41.46
N LYS A 534 -12.26 19.22 -40.22
CA LYS A 534 -13.66 19.26 -39.75
C LYS A 534 -14.54 20.30 -40.46
N ASP A 535 -13.92 21.36 -40.98
CA ASP A 535 -14.62 22.49 -41.62
C ASP A 535 -14.75 22.32 -43.14
N LEU A 536 -14.03 21.36 -43.73
CA LEU A 536 -14.05 21.10 -45.18
C LEU A 536 -15.42 20.61 -45.67
N ARG A 537 -16.08 19.73 -44.92
CA ARG A 537 -17.38 19.16 -45.34
C ARG A 537 -18.49 20.23 -45.41
N PRO A 538 -18.68 21.09 -44.39
CA PRO A 538 -19.62 22.20 -44.49
C PRO A 538 -19.32 23.17 -45.64
N LEU A 539 -18.04 23.47 -45.90
CA LEU A 539 -17.61 24.33 -47.01
C LEU A 539 -17.92 23.70 -48.38
N ALA A 540 -17.66 22.40 -48.53
CA ALA A 540 -17.99 21.65 -49.74
C ALA A 540 -19.51 21.65 -50.00
N GLU A 541 -20.35 21.53 -48.97
CA GLU A 541 -21.81 21.63 -49.10
C GLU A 541 -22.26 23.04 -49.54
N ASP A 542 -21.62 24.09 -49.05
CA ASP A 542 -21.93 25.46 -49.50
C ASP A 542 -21.47 25.70 -50.95
N PHE A 543 -20.31 25.19 -51.36
CA PHE A 543 -19.87 25.22 -52.76
C PHE A 543 -20.77 24.40 -53.68
N LYS A 544 -21.28 23.25 -53.22
CA LYS A 544 -22.23 22.42 -53.97
C LYS A 544 -23.51 23.18 -54.30
N LYS A 545 -24.01 24.05 -53.40
CA LYS A 545 -25.15 24.94 -53.68
C LYS A 545 -24.85 25.96 -54.78
N GLN A 546 -23.61 26.44 -54.89
CA GLN A 546 -23.20 27.37 -55.95
C GLN A 546 -23.03 26.67 -57.31
N VAL A 547 -22.57 25.42 -57.32
CA VAL A 547 -22.48 24.59 -58.53
C VAL A 547 -23.88 24.21 -59.04
N GLY A 548 -24.82 23.94 -58.13
CA GLY A 548 -26.22 23.64 -58.44
C GLY A 548 -26.43 22.20 -58.91
N SER A 549 -26.16 21.95 -60.20
CA SER A 549 -26.30 20.64 -60.83
C SER A 549 -25.22 20.42 -61.88
N GLY A 550 -24.69 19.21 -61.97
CA GLY A 550 -23.61 18.82 -62.87
C GLY A 550 -23.04 17.47 -62.46
#